data_AF-A0A0F9MS29-F1
#
_entry.id   AF-A0A0F9MS29-F1
#
_cell.length_a   1.000
_cell.length_b   1.000
_cell.length_c   1.000
_cell.angle_alpha   90.00
_cell.angle_beta   90.00
_cell.angle_gamma   90.00
#
_symmetry.space_group_name_H-M   'P 1'
#
loop_
_entity.id
_entity.type
_entity.pdbx_description
1 polymer ?
#
loop_
_entity_poly.entity_id
_entity_poly.type
_entity_poly.pdbx_seq_one_letter_code
_entity_poly.pdbx_strand_id
1 'polypeptide(L)'
;MYLGSNCTDTKSTMIKSDIFPTTLRADTAAYLFKGKRNFTTTTLKNTKFLERAEQLEVLSLLENACILPHGGGYDLSDIEDVIDILEYKDRRYFVTSLKTNTNRLKIIRSVRELQFGYRGRGVILKTIQLNLGDMIARLNPLFSLKL
;
A
#
# COMPACT_ATOMS: atom_id res chain seq x y z
N MET A 1 9.08 11.26 5.95
CA MET A 1 8.40 10.30 6.84
C MET A 1 8.78 8.91 6.36
N TYR A 2 9.27 8.04 7.25
CA TYR A 2 9.87 6.75 6.88
C TYR A 2 8.85 5.85 6.14
N LEU A 3 9.32 5.23 5.05
CA LEU A 3 8.56 4.62 3.95
C LEU A 3 8.65 3.09 3.99
N GLY A 4 8.03 2.47 4.99
CA GLY A 4 7.88 1.02 5.08
C GLY A 4 6.46 0.67 5.50
N SER A 5 5.95 -0.48 5.08
CA SER A 5 4.71 -1.03 5.64
C SER A 5 4.82 -1.04 7.17
N ASN A 6 3.78 -0.56 7.86
CA ASN A 6 3.74 -0.54 9.32
C ASN A 6 3.40 -1.96 9.82
N CYS A 7 4.31 -2.91 9.58
CA CYS A 7 4.28 -4.24 10.16
C CYS A 7 5.20 -4.17 11.39
N THR A 8 4.63 -4.15 12.58
CA THR A 8 5.42 -4.01 13.80
C THR A 8 5.14 -5.15 14.75
N ASP A 9 6.22 -5.79 15.17
CA ASP A 9 6.19 -6.70 16.31
C ASP A 9 5.98 -5.85 17.58
N THR A 10 4.76 -5.89 18.12
CA THR A 10 4.41 -5.16 19.34
C THR A 10 5.13 -5.69 20.59
N LYS A 11 5.84 -6.83 20.49
CA LYS A 11 6.72 -7.35 21.55
C LYS A 11 8.13 -6.76 21.49
N SER A 12 8.48 -6.04 20.43
CA SER A 12 9.79 -5.40 20.30
C SER A 12 9.94 -4.25 21.28
N THR A 13 11.03 -4.25 22.06
CA THR A 13 11.35 -3.16 23.02
C THR A 13 11.60 -1.81 22.34
N MET A 14 11.86 -1.81 21.03
CA MET A 14 12.04 -0.61 20.22
C MET A 14 10.71 0.09 19.88
N ILE A 15 9.59 -0.63 19.97
CA ILE A 15 8.25 -0.11 19.64
C ILE A 15 7.56 0.35 20.92
N LYS A 16 7.47 1.66 21.11
CA LYS A 16 6.84 2.28 22.29
C LYS A 16 5.32 2.33 22.23
N SER A 17 4.74 2.15 21.05
CA SER A 17 3.30 2.28 20.80
C SER A 17 2.91 1.46 19.57
N ASP A 18 1.69 0.93 19.58
CA ASP A 18 1.07 0.22 18.45
C ASP A 18 0.21 1.14 17.57
N ILE A 19 0.44 2.46 17.68
CA ILE A 19 -0.23 3.50 16.90
C ILE A 19 0.73 3.99 15.80
N PHE A 20 0.29 3.89 14.55
CA PHE A 20 1.10 4.21 13.38
C PHE A 20 0.49 5.31 12.53
N PRO A 21 1.32 6.21 11.97
CA PRO A 21 0.86 7.21 11.04
C PRO A 21 0.63 6.61 9.64
N THR A 22 -0.47 7.01 9.00
CA THR A 22 -0.70 6.88 7.56
C THR A 22 -0.77 8.29 6.97
N THR A 23 0.23 8.65 6.17
CA THR A 23 0.35 10.01 5.61
C THR A 23 0.17 10.04 4.11
N LEU A 24 -0.71 10.94 3.65
CA LEU A 24 -1.15 10.96 2.27
C LEU A 24 -0.28 11.87 1.41
N ARG A 25 -0.22 13.16 1.78
CA ARG A 25 0.55 14.22 1.14
C ARG A 25 0.77 15.35 2.15
N ALA A 26 1.80 16.16 1.95
CA ALA A 26 2.26 17.11 2.96
C ALA A 26 1.29 18.26 3.28
N ASP A 27 0.39 18.59 2.36
CA ASP A 27 -0.69 19.57 2.47
C ASP A 27 -2.04 18.95 2.89
N THR A 28 -2.07 17.65 3.20
CA THR A 28 -3.30 16.93 3.57
C THR A 28 -3.21 16.36 4.98
N ALA A 29 -4.36 16.00 5.55
CA ALA A 29 -4.40 15.40 6.87
C ALA A 29 -3.58 14.09 6.93
N ALA A 30 -2.88 13.91 8.04
CA ALA A 30 -2.31 12.65 8.47
C ALA A 30 -3.28 11.93 9.42
N TYR A 31 -3.20 10.61 9.49
CA TYR A 31 -4.09 9.79 10.30
C TYR A 31 -3.28 8.85 11.17
N LEU A 32 -3.68 8.68 12.42
CA LEU A 32 -3.10 7.71 13.33
C LEU A 32 -4.02 6.50 13.42
N PHE A 33 -3.46 5.30 13.24
CA PHE A 33 -4.19 4.04 13.28
C PHE A 33 -3.55 3.06 14.25
N LYS A 34 -4.37 2.27 14.92
CA LYS A 34 -3.96 1.04 15.59
C LYS A 34 -4.32 -0.14 14.71
N GLY A 35 -3.34 -0.98 14.38
CA GLY A 35 -3.52 -2.10 13.45
C GLY A 35 -4.36 -3.24 14.04
N LYS A 36 -5.11 -3.93 13.18
CA LYS A 36 -5.82 -5.19 13.49
C LYS A 36 -5.23 -6.34 12.69
N ARG A 37 -5.35 -7.55 13.23
CA ARG A 37 -5.10 -8.78 12.48
C ARG A 37 -6.07 -8.84 11.30
N ASN A 38 -5.54 -8.87 10.08
CA ASN A 38 -6.36 -8.70 8.88
C ASN A 38 -6.17 -9.78 7.80
N PHE A 39 -5.22 -10.70 7.97
CA PHE A 39 -5.12 -11.93 7.18
C PHE A 39 -5.81 -13.10 7.90
N THR A 40 -7.13 -13.03 8.04
CA THR A 40 -7.90 -14.19 8.51
C THR A 40 -7.78 -15.35 7.51
N THR A 41 -8.02 -16.58 7.96
CA THR A 41 -8.10 -17.75 7.06
C THR A 41 -9.07 -17.50 5.90
N THR A 42 -10.21 -16.84 6.15
CA THR A 42 -11.17 -16.45 5.12
C THR A 42 -10.58 -15.46 4.11
N THR A 43 -9.87 -14.42 4.58
CA THR A 43 -9.16 -13.47 3.71
C THR A 43 -8.16 -14.23 2.83
N LEU A 44 -7.33 -15.08 3.42
CA LEU A 44 -6.29 -15.85 2.72
C LEU A 44 -6.86 -16.81 1.67
N LYS A 45 -8.01 -17.44 1.96
CA LYS A 45 -8.76 -18.25 0.99
C LYS A 45 -9.27 -17.40 -0.17
N ASN A 46 -9.94 -16.29 0.12
CA ASN A 46 -10.53 -15.42 -0.90
C ASN A 46 -9.47 -14.80 -1.82
N THR A 47 -8.27 -14.53 -1.31
CA THR A 47 -7.13 -14.03 -2.09
C THR A 47 -6.27 -15.14 -2.72
N LYS A 48 -6.66 -16.42 -2.58
CA LYS A 48 -5.93 -17.59 -3.10
C LYS A 48 -4.48 -17.71 -2.60
N PHE A 49 -4.22 -17.28 -1.37
CA PHE A 49 -2.89 -17.36 -0.74
C PHE A 49 -2.78 -18.44 0.34
N LEU A 50 -3.90 -19.03 0.80
CA LEU A 50 -3.88 -19.98 1.92
C LEU A 50 -2.93 -21.16 1.68
N GLU A 51 -3.12 -21.92 0.60
CA GLU A 51 -2.30 -23.12 0.31
C GLU A 51 -0.81 -22.78 0.21
N ARG A 52 -0.48 -21.64 -0.42
CA ARG A 52 0.91 -21.17 -0.51
C ARG A 52 1.48 -20.79 0.85
N ALA A 53 0.69 -20.19 1.73
CA ALA A 53 1.13 -19.84 3.07
C ALA A 53 1.38 -21.07 3.94
N GLU A 54 0.59 -22.13 3.77
CA GLU A 54 0.79 -23.43 4.43
C GLU A 54 2.05 -24.12 3.92
N GLN A 55 2.23 -24.22 2.60
CA GLN A 55 3.43 -24.82 1.97
C GLN A 55 4.74 -24.13 2.37
N LEU A 56 4.70 -22.82 2.57
CA LEU A 56 5.85 -22.01 2.99
C LEU A 56 5.98 -21.92 4.53
N GLU A 57 5.08 -22.57 5.28
CA GLU A 57 5.08 -22.58 6.75
C GLU A 57 4.97 -21.18 7.40
N VAL A 58 4.36 -20.21 6.69
CA VAL A 58 4.19 -18.82 7.14
C VAL A 58 2.76 -18.49 7.59
N LEU A 59 1.83 -19.45 7.55
CA LEU A 59 0.42 -19.21 7.88
C LEU A 59 0.22 -18.53 9.24
N SER A 60 0.87 -19.05 10.28
CA SER A 60 0.76 -18.49 11.63
C SER A 60 1.28 -17.05 11.71
N LEU A 61 2.34 -16.72 10.95
CA LEU A 61 2.87 -15.36 10.90
C LEU A 61 1.87 -14.41 10.24
N LEU A 62 1.24 -14.83 9.13
CA LEU A 62 0.24 -14.04 8.43
C LEU A 62 -1.01 -13.80 9.29
N GLU A 63 -1.56 -14.85 9.92
CA GLU A 63 -2.77 -14.73 10.76
C GLU A 63 -2.57 -13.84 11.99
N ASN A 64 -1.32 -13.72 12.46
CA ASN A 64 -0.96 -12.83 13.56
C ASN A 64 -0.50 -11.44 13.12
N ALA A 65 -0.35 -11.19 11.82
CA ALA A 65 0.14 -9.92 11.30
C ALA A 65 -0.95 -8.83 11.32
N CYS A 66 -0.57 -7.64 11.78
CA CYS A 66 -1.37 -6.42 11.71
C CYS A 66 -0.83 -5.51 10.61
N ILE A 67 -1.47 -5.49 9.44
CA ILE A 67 -0.97 -4.73 8.28
C ILE A 67 -1.75 -3.42 8.09
N LEU A 68 -1.04 -2.30 8.04
CA LEU A 68 -1.63 -1.01 7.69
C LEU A 68 -0.95 -0.41 6.46
N PRO A 69 -1.67 0.39 5.65
CA PRO A 69 -1.03 1.17 4.61
C PRO A 69 -0.12 2.23 5.24
N HIS A 70 1.07 2.39 4.65
CA HIS A 70 2.06 3.35 5.12
C HIS A 70 1.78 4.78 4.63
N GLY A 71 1.10 4.94 3.47
CA GLY A 71 0.87 6.25 2.90
C GLY A 71 -0.20 6.29 1.82
N GLY A 72 -0.35 7.45 1.17
CA GLY A 72 -1.42 7.72 0.23
C GLY A 72 -1.35 6.94 -1.09
N GLY A 73 -0.22 6.34 -1.42
CA GLY A 73 0.00 5.61 -2.67
C GLY A 73 -0.06 6.51 -3.90
N TYR A 74 0.67 6.12 -4.94
CA TYR A 74 0.63 6.82 -6.22
C TYR A 74 -0.62 6.44 -7.01
N ASP A 75 -1.14 7.42 -7.74
CA ASP A 75 -2.15 7.24 -8.78
C ASP A 75 -1.55 7.66 -10.12
N LEU A 76 -1.44 6.73 -11.06
CA LEU A 76 -1.02 7.03 -12.43
C LEU A 76 -2.27 7.41 -13.21
N SER A 77 -2.34 8.65 -13.68
CA SER A 77 -3.59 9.22 -14.21
C SER A 77 -4.08 8.53 -15.48
N ASP A 78 -3.16 8.00 -16.30
CA ASP A 78 -3.46 7.40 -17.58
C ASP A 78 -3.33 5.87 -17.64
N ILE A 79 -2.59 5.26 -16.70
CA ILE A 79 -2.31 3.82 -16.65
C ILE A 79 -3.26 3.11 -15.68
N GLU A 80 -3.88 2.01 -16.12
CA GLU A 80 -4.72 1.15 -15.29
C GLU A 80 -3.89 0.01 -14.67
N ASP A 81 -3.23 -0.79 -15.51
CA ASP A 81 -2.48 -1.97 -15.05
C ASP A 81 -1.25 -2.27 -15.91
N VAL A 82 -0.32 -3.04 -15.37
CA VAL A 82 0.77 -3.68 -16.12
C VAL A 82 0.26 -5.03 -16.63
N ILE A 83 0.16 -5.17 -17.95
CA ILE A 83 -0.40 -6.38 -18.57
C ILE A 83 0.67 -7.33 -19.10
N ASP A 84 1.89 -6.83 -19.35
CA ASP A 84 2.99 -7.65 -19.83
C ASP A 84 4.35 -7.01 -19.51
N ILE A 85 5.39 -7.84 -19.53
CA ILE A 85 6.78 -7.45 -19.31
C ILE A 85 7.62 -7.92 -20.49
N LEU A 86 8.19 -6.96 -21.23
CA LEU A 86 9.10 -7.25 -22.33
C LEU A 86 10.53 -7.11 -21.85
N GLU A 87 11.36 -8.10 -22.19
CA GLU A 87 12.80 -8.07 -21.92
C GLU A 87 13.56 -8.06 -23.26
N TYR A 88 14.42 -7.06 -23.45
CA TYR A 88 15.24 -6.94 -24.64
C TYR A 88 16.63 -6.46 -24.26
N LYS A 89 17.64 -7.31 -24.50
CA LYS A 89 18.98 -7.19 -23.90
C LYS A 89 18.84 -7.09 -22.36
N ASP A 90 19.71 -6.35 -21.68
CA ASP A 90 19.66 -6.15 -20.23
C ASP A 90 18.63 -5.08 -19.79
N ARG A 91 17.49 -4.98 -20.48
CA ARG A 91 16.46 -3.97 -20.19
C ARG A 91 15.07 -4.59 -20.13
N ARG A 92 14.32 -4.13 -19.13
CA ARG A 92 12.91 -4.47 -18.90
C ARG A 92 12.01 -3.29 -19.27
N TYR A 93 10.92 -3.60 -19.97
CA TYR A 93 9.87 -2.67 -20.33
C TYR A 93 8.53 -3.22 -19.83
N PHE A 94 7.67 -2.33 -19.32
CA PHE A 94 6.35 -2.68 -18.81
C PHE A 94 5.32 -2.22 -19.82
N VAL A 95 4.55 -3.17 -20.35
CA VAL A 95 3.41 -2.89 -21.22
C VAL A 95 2.21 -2.64 -20.32
N THR A 96 1.58 -1.48 -20.51
CA THR A 96 0.50 -1.03 -19.64
C THR A 96 -0.78 -0.79 -20.43
N SER A 97 -1.91 -1.14 -19.84
CA SER A 97 -3.24 -0.73 -20.31
C SER A 97 -3.56 0.68 -19.85
N LEU A 98 -4.35 1.40 -20.65
CA LEU A 98 -4.78 2.76 -20.31
C LEU A 98 -6.18 2.77 -19.71
N LYS A 99 -6.43 3.70 -18.77
CA LYS A 99 -7.73 3.84 -18.08
C LYS A 99 -8.89 4.19 -19.02
N THR A 100 -8.64 5.04 -20.02
CA THR A 100 -9.70 5.61 -20.89
C THR A 100 -9.72 5.03 -22.31
N ASN A 101 -8.65 4.39 -22.75
CA ASN A 101 -8.56 3.82 -24.09
C ASN A 101 -7.88 2.44 -24.03
N THR A 102 -8.65 1.44 -23.61
CA THR A 102 -8.17 0.07 -23.34
C THR A 102 -7.60 -0.65 -24.56
N ASN A 103 -7.90 -0.17 -25.78
CA ASN A 103 -7.34 -0.71 -27.03
C ASN A 103 -5.95 -0.15 -27.35
N ARG A 104 -5.46 0.81 -26.56
CA ARG A 104 -4.11 1.37 -26.69
C ARG A 104 -3.25 0.93 -25.52
N LEU A 105 -1.97 0.76 -25.83
CA LEU A 105 -0.95 0.38 -24.87
C LEU A 105 0.03 1.52 -24.68
N LYS A 106 0.57 1.62 -23.47
CA LYS A 106 1.72 2.47 -23.17
C LYS A 106 2.84 1.60 -22.65
N ILE A 107 4.00 1.67 -23.29
CA ILE A 107 5.19 0.91 -22.89
C ILE A 107 6.11 1.86 -22.14
N ILE A 108 6.41 1.53 -20.88
CA ILE A 108 7.26 2.35 -20.02
C ILE A 108 8.49 1.56 -19.59
N ARG A 109 9.63 2.23 -19.46
CA ARG A 109 10.86 1.65 -18.90
C ARG A 109 11.08 2.04 -17.44
N SER A 110 10.56 3.20 -17.04
CA SER A 110 10.78 3.79 -15.72
C SER A 110 9.53 4.53 -15.27
N VAL A 111 9.15 4.36 -14.02
CA VAL A 111 8.05 5.10 -13.39
C VAL A 111 8.49 6.47 -12.87
N ARG A 112 9.80 6.75 -12.80
CA ARG A 112 10.33 8.01 -12.23
C ARG A 112 9.89 9.26 -12.99
N GLU A 113 9.67 9.11 -14.30
CA GLU A 113 9.33 10.21 -15.21
C GLU A 113 7.82 10.32 -15.45
N LEU A 114 7.03 9.40 -14.89
CA LEU A 114 5.58 9.46 -15.04
C LEU A 114 5.00 10.54 -14.15
N GLN A 115 4.07 11.31 -14.71
CA GLN A 115 3.20 12.14 -13.88
C GLN A 115 2.33 11.23 -13.03
N PHE A 116 2.29 11.52 -11.73
CA PHE A 116 1.47 10.79 -10.77
C PHE A 116 0.76 11.76 -9.83
N GLY A 117 -0.44 11.37 -9.44
CA GLY A 117 -1.14 11.91 -8.29
C GLY A 117 -0.92 11.04 -7.05
N TYR A 118 -1.65 11.40 -5.99
CA TYR A 118 -1.81 10.55 -4.81
C TYR A 118 -3.26 10.09 -4.73
N ARG A 119 -3.50 8.85 -4.28
CA ARG A 119 -4.89 8.33 -4.11
C ARG A 119 -5.64 9.05 -2.97
N GLY A 120 -4.93 9.86 -2.18
CA GLY A 120 -5.50 10.72 -1.17
C GLY A 120 -6.31 9.95 -0.13
N ARG A 121 -7.48 10.50 0.25
CA ARG A 121 -8.33 9.92 1.29
C ARG A 121 -8.88 8.52 0.95
N GLY A 122 -8.81 8.10 -0.31
CA GLY A 122 -9.26 6.77 -0.74
C GLY A 122 -8.58 5.64 0.04
N VAL A 123 -7.29 5.79 0.37
CA VAL A 123 -6.56 4.80 1.18
C VAL A 123 -7.13 4.70 2.60
N ILE A 124 -7.46 5.83 3.22
CA ILE A 124 -8.02 5.88 4.57
C ILE A 124 -9.41 5.23 4.60
N LEU A 125 -10.27 5.59 3.63
CA LEU A 125 -11.59 5.00 3.50
C LEU A 125 -11.50 3.48 3.30
N LYS A 126 -10.57 3.01 2.47
CA LYS A 126 -10.37 1.58 2.23
C LYS A 126 -9.85 0.85 3.47
N THR A 127 -8.98 1.49 4.26
CA THR A 127 -8.47 0.95 5.53
C THR A 127 -9.62 0.66 6.50
N ILE A 128 -10.56 1.60 6.62
CA ILE A 128 -11.75 1.44 7.46
C ILE A 128 -12.68 0.38 6.87
N GLN A 129 -12.96 0.45 5.56
CA GLN A 129 -13.86 -0.49 4.87
C GLN A 129 -13.39 -1.95 5.02
N LEU A 130 -12.09 -2.19 4.91
CA LEU A 130 -11.49 -3.52 5.05
C LEU A 130 -11.20 -3.90 6.51
N ASN A 131 -11.56 -3.05 7.47
CA ASN A 131 -11.32 -3.25 8.90
C ASN A 131 -9.85 -3.56 9.24
N LEU A 132 -8.90 -2.87 8.58
CA LEU A 132 -7.48 -3.11 8.77
C LEU A 132 -6.94 -2.54 10.10
N GLY A 133 -7.65 -1.60 10.69
CA GLY A 133 -7.27 -0.94 11.94
C GLY A 133 -8.31 0.07 12.44
N ASP A 134 -8.13 0.52 13.67
CA ASP A 134 -8.94 1.55 14.31
C ASP A 134 -8.29 2.92 14.15
N MET A 135 -9.05 3.92 13.69
CA MET A 135 -8.56 5.30 13.61
C MET A 135 -8.53 5.91 15.00
N ILE A 136 -7.35 6.34 15.43
CA ILE A 136 -7.12 6.96 16.74
C ILE A 136 -7.24 8.48 16.66
N ALA A 137 -6.66 9.08 15.62
CA ALA A 137 -6.68 10.53 15.45
C ALA A 137 -6.53 10.95 13.99
N ARG A 138 -6.96 12.18 13.72
CA ARG A 138 -6.70 12.90 12.47
C ARG A 138 -5.92 14.17 12.79
N LEU A 139 -4.80 14.35 12.10
CA LEU A 139 -3.87 15.47 12.27
C LEU A 139 -3.96 16.37 11.05
N ASN A 140 -4.28 17.65 11.23
CA ASN A 140 -4.29 18.63 10.14
C ASN A 140 -2.94 19.37 10.16
N PRO A 141 -2.15 19.34 9.07
CA PRO A 141 -0.88 20.04 9.03
C PRO A 141 -1.07 21.56 9.03
N LEU A 142 -0.25 22.28 9.80
CA LEU A 142 -0.19 23.74 9.78
C LEU A 142 0.84 24.27 8.77
N PHE A 143 1.95 23.56 8.63
CA PHE A 143 2.99 23.83 7.63
C PHE A 143 3.68 22.53 7.22
N SER A 144 4.28 22.53 6.03
CA SER A 144 5.11 21.43 5.53
C SER A 144 6.45 22.01 5.10
N LEU A 145 7.53 21.55 5.73
CA LEU A 145 8.90 21.91 5.35
C LEU A 145 9.52 20.75 4.57
N LYS A 146 10.02 21.05 3.35
CA LYS A 146 10.81 20.13 2.54
C LYS A 146 12.15 20.80 2.27
N LEU A 147 13.24 20.16 2.70
CA LEU A 147 14.62 20.59 2.49
C LEU A 147 15.22 19.87 1.27
#